data_AF-A0AAU8CU67-F1
#
_entry.id   AF-A0AAU8CU67-F1
#
_cell.length_a   1.000
_cell.length_b   1.000
_cell.length_c   1.000
_cell.angle_alpha   90.00
_cell.angle_beta   90.00
_cell.angle_gamma   90.00
#
_symmetry.space_group_name_H-M   'P 1'
#
loop_
_entity.id
_entity.type
_entity.pdbx_description
1 polymer ?
#
loop_
_entity_poly.entity_id
_entity_poly.type
_entity_poly.pdbx_seq_one_letter_code
_entity_poly.pdbx_strand_id
1 'polypeptide(L)' 'MTHDNDNRAPTIAAFTIGGKSDQPLTAEALKITMRNAMARFTEGFGRLPDDAEADMLWASVQRHHGVPEHQIEPASQRRQ' A
#
# COMPACT_ATOMS: atom_id res chain seq x y z
N MET A 1 -32.89 7.42 15.71
CA MET A 1 -31.44 7.53 15.94
C MET A 1 -30.85 6.14 15.77
N THR A 2 -30.49 5.78 14.55
CA THR A 2 -29.82 4.52 14.25
C THR A 2 -28.38 4.67 14.74
N HIS A 3 -28.02 3.92 15.77
CA HIS A 3 -26.61 3.73 16.12
C HIS A 3 -26.03 2.84 15.03
N ASP A 4 -25.43 3.47 14.01
CA ASP A 4 -24.51 2.80 13.09
C ASP A 4 -23.34 2.33 13.96
N ASN A 5 -23.42 1.07 14.37
CA ASN A 5 -22.32 0.37 15.00
C ASN A 5 -21.30 0.13 13.88
N ASP A 6 -20.50 1.17 13.62
CA ASP A 6 -19.36 1.20 12.71
C ASP A 6 -18.26 0.30 13.30
N ASN A 7 -18.56 -1.00 13.39
CA ASN A 7 -17.66 -2.03 13.86
C ASN A 7 -16.72 -2.47 12.71
N ARG A 8 -16.34 -1.50 11.87
CA ARG A 8 -15.31 -1.71 10.87
C ARG A 8 -13.98 -1.67 11.60
N ALA A 9 -13.19 -2.73 11.43
CA ALA A 9 -11.82 -2.74 11.90
C ALA A 9 -11.12 -1.46 11.42
N PRO A 10 -10.23 -0.85 12.23
CA PRO A 10 -9.54 0.38 11.85
C PRO A 10 -8.86 0.20 10.49
N THR A 11 -9.17 1.10 9.56
CA THR A 11 -8.60 1.15 8.21
C THR A 11 -7.60 2.30 8.08
N ILE A 12 -6.66 2.19 7.16
CA ILE A 12 -5.69 3.25 6.88
C ILE A 12 -6.16 4.17 5.76
N ALA A 13 -5.91 5.47 5.89
CA ALA A 13 -6.20 6.45 4.83
C ALA A 13 -5.03 6.64 3.85
N ALA A 14 -3.81 6.27 4.25
CA ALA A 14 -2.60 6.36 3.45
C ALA A 14 -1.53 5.39 3.97
N PHE A 15 -0.64 4.95 3.07
CA PHE A 15 0.55 4.16 3.39
C PHE A 15 1.76 4.76 2.67
N THR A 16 2.89 4.97 3.33
CA THR A 16 4.10 5.48 2.68
C THR A 16 5.32 4.63 3.04
N ILE A 17 6.20 4.42 2.05
CA ILE A 17 7.48 3.76 2.24
C ILE A 17 8.56 4.84 2.24
N GLY A 18 9.29 4.97 3.34
CA GLY A 18 10.33 5.98 3.48
C GLY A 18 11.50 5.76 2.53
N GLY A 19 12.05 6.87 2.02
CA GLY A 19 13.19 6.86 1.10
C GLY A 19 12.82 6.40 -0.31
N LYS A 20 13.82 6.40 -1.19
CA LYS A 20 13.74 5.85 -2.55
C LYS A 20 14.54 4.55 -2.59
N SER A 21 14.08 3.57 -3.35
CA SER A 21 14.86 2.35 -3.57
C SER A 21 16.07 2.66 -4.45
N ASP A 22 17.24 2.16 -4.04
CA ASP A 22 18.44 2.13 -4.87
C ASP A 22 18.47 0.89 -5.78
N GLN A 23 17.49 -0.01 -5.67
CA GLN A 23 17.41 -1.22 -6.48
C GLN A 23 16.85 -0.91 -7.88
N PRO A 24 17.27 -1.65 -8.92
CA PRO A 24 16.66 -1.53 -10.24
C PRO A 24 15.16 -1.88 -10.21
N LEU A 25 14.36 -1.11 -10.94
CA LEU A 25 12.93 -1.38 -11.12
C LEU A 25 12.74 -2.70 -11.86
N THR A 26 12.51 -3.77 -11.09
CA THR A 26 12.27 -5.12 -11.60
C THR A 26 11.04 -5.71 -10.93
N ALA A 27 10.39 -6.66 -11.60
CA ALA A 27 9.25 -7.36 -11.03
C ALA A 27 9.59 -8.05 -9.68
N GLU A 28 10.80 -8.59 -9.53
CA GLU A 28 11.23 -9.21 -8.28
C GLU A 28 11.43 -8.20 -7.15
N ALA A 29 12.04 -7.05 -7.42
CA ALA A 29 12.19 -5.99 -6.43
C ALA A 29 10.82 -5.47 -5.94
N LEU A 30 9.87 -5.27 -6.85
CA LEU A 30 8.49 -4.89 -6.50
C LEU A 30 7.80 -5.95 -5.62
N LYS A 31 7.90 -7.23 -5.98
CA LYS A 31 7.32 -8.34 -5.20
C LYS A 31 7.93 -8.41 -3.79
N ILE A 32 9.25 -8.28 -3.66
CA ILE A 32 9.93 -8.32 -2.36
C ILE A 32 9.45 -7.16 -1.48
N THR A 33 9.41 -5.93 -2.01
CA THR A 33 8.95 -4.77 -1.24
C THR A 33 7.48 -4.88 -0.88
N MET A 34 6.63 -5.41 -1.77
CA MET A 34 5.22 -5.66 -1.47
C MET A 34 5.04 -6.67 -0.34
N ARG A 35 5.78 -7.80 -0.37
CA ARG A 35 5.75 -8.80 0.71
C ARG A 35 6.14 -8.19 2.05
N ASN A 36 7.18 -7.34 2.07
CA ASN A 36 7.61 -6.65 3.29
C ASN A 36 6.57 -5.64 3.78
N ALA A 37 5.91 -4.92 2.88
CA ALA A 37 4.83 -3.99 3.23
C ALA A 37 3.63 -4.73 3.84
N MET A 38 3.19 -5.85 3.22
CA MET A 38 2.10 -6.68 3.74
C MET A 38 2.43 -7.29 5.10
N ALA A 39 3.66 -7.77 5.30
CA ALA A 39 4.10 -8.30 6.59
C ALA A 39 4.02 -7.23 7.69
N ARG A 40 4.55 -6.02 7.43
CA ARG A 40 4.48 -4.89 8.37
C ARG A 40 3.04 -4.45 8.68
N PHE A 41 2.18 -4.43 7.66
CA PHE A 41 0.76 -4.15 7.87
C PHE A 41 0.12 -5.19 8.80
N THR A 42 0.38 -6.48 8.52
CA THR A 42 -0.19 -7.58 9.31
C THR A 42 0.32 -7.57 10.74
N GLU A 43 1.60 -7.29 10.96
CA GLU A 43 2.20 -7.13 12.29
C GLU A 43 1.59 -5.94 13.06
N GLY A 44 1.32 -4.81 12.37
CA GLY A 44 0.78 -3.60 12.99
C GLY A 44 -0.72 -3.66 13.31
N PHE A 45 -1.52 -4.31 12.45
CA PHE A 45 -2.98 -4.33 12.56
C PHE A 45 -3.55 -5.69 12.99
N GLY A 46 -2.72 -6.74 13.07
CA GLY A 46 -3.16 -8.09 13.42
C GLY A 46 -4.09 -8.74 12.39
N ARG A 47 -4.15 -8.21 11.17
CA ARG A 47 -5.01 -8.68 10.06
C ARG A 47 -4.35 -8.43 8.71
N LEU A 48 -4.84 -9.13 7.69
CA LEU A 48 -4.49 -8.83 6.30
C LEU A 48 -5.13 -7.50 5.86
N PRO A 49 -4.51 -6.76 4.92
CA PRO A 49 -5.13 -5.62 4.29
C PRO A 49 -6.37 -6.05 3.50
N ASP A 50 -7.38 -5.20 3.46
CA ASP A 50 -8.46 -5.34 2.48
C ASP A 50 -8.01 -4.89 1.08
N ASP A 51 -8.90 -4.96 0.08
CA ASP A 51 -8.55 -4.62 -1.30
C ASP A 51 -8.10 -3.15 -1.45
N ALA A 52 -8.77 -2.22 -0.77
CA ALA A 52 -8.43 -0.80 -0.86
C ALA A 52 -7.06 -0.51 -0.22
N GLU A 53 -6.77 -1.18 0.90
CA GLU A 53 -5.49 -1.10 1.58
C GLU A 53 -4.37 -1.77 0.77
N ALA A 54 -4.65 -2.93 0.16
CA ALA A 54 -3.70 -3.60 -0.72
C ALA A 54 -3.33 -2.72 -1.93
N ASP A 55 -4.31 -2.03 -2.51
CA ASP A 55 -4.09 -1.04 -3.57
C ASP A 55 -3.22 0.14 -3.11
N MET A 56 -3.44 0.66 -1.90
CA MET A 56 -2.60 1.71 -1.31
C MET A 56 -1.16 1.23 -1.08
N LEU A 57 -0.99 0.01 -0.55
CA LEU A 57 0.32 -0.61 -0.38
C LEU A 57 1.02 -0.73 -1.73
N TRP A 58 0.32 -1.23 -2.76
CA TRP A 58 0.89 -1.43 -4.08
C TRP A 58 1.29 -0.13 -4.78
N ALA A 59 0.46 0.92 -4.70
CA ALA A 59 0.79 2.23 -5.23
C ALA A 59 2.08 2.79 -4.58
N SER A 60 2.21 2.63 -3.27
CA SER A 60 3.39 3.10 -2.52
C SER A 60 4.65 2.29 -2.80
N VAL A 61 4.54 0.99 -3.07
CA VAL A 61 5.65 0.16 -3.57
C VAL A 61 6.17 0.71 -4.90
N GLN A 62 5.27 0.99 -5.85
CA GLN A 62 5.67 1.49 -7.17
C GLN A 62 6.34 2.87 -7.08
N ARG A 63 5.82 3.78 -6.24
CA ARG A 63 6.46 5.08 -5.97
C ARG A 63 7.85 4.95 -5.38
N HIS A 64 8.02 4.06 -4.40
CA HIS A 64 9.30 3.81 -3.75
C HIS A 64 10.37 3.35 -4.76
N HIS A 65 9.98 2.56 -5.76
CA HIS A 65 10.84 2.11 -6.85
C HIS A 65 10.93 3.09 -8.03
N GLY A 66 10.31 4.27 -7.92
CA GLY A 66 10.41 5.34 -8.93
C GLY A 66 9.61 5.07 -10.21
N VAL A 67 8.56 4.23 -10.15
CA VAL A 67 7.61 4.11 -11.26
C VAL A 67 7.01 5.49 -11.57
N PRO A 68 6.97 5.94 -12.83
CA PRO A 68 6.40 7.23 -13.19
C PRO A 68 4.94 7.34 -12.76
N GLU A 69 4.52 8.50 -12.25
CA GLU A 69 3.19 8.68 -11.64
C GLU A 69 2.03 8.29 -12.59
N HIS A 70 2.17 8.52 -13.89
CA HIS A 70 1.17 8.16 -14.89
C HIS A 70 1.03 6.64 -15.14
N GLN A 71 1.95 5.83 -14.61
CA GLN A 71 1.99 4.37 -14.71
C GLN A 71 1.68 3.66 -13.39
N ILE A 72 1.48 4.39 -12.29
CA ILE A 72 1.14 3.81 -10.99
C ILE A 72 -0.25 3.16 -11.06
N GLU A 73 -0.37 1.94 -10.56
CA GLU A 73 -1.66 1.25 -10.39
C GLU A 73 -2.04 1.06 -8.91
N PRO A 74 -3.34 1.09 -8.57
CA PRO A 74 -4.44 1.43 -9.48
C PRO A 74 -4.45 2.93 -9.82
N ALA A 75 -5.04 3.27 -10.97
CA ALA A 75 -5.10 4.64 -11.48
C ALA A 75 -5.67 5.69 -10.49
N SER A 76 -6.60 5.27 -9.63
CA SER A 76 -7.19 6.10 -8.58
C SER A 76 -6.16 6.61 -7.57
N GLN A 77 -5.03 5.93 -7.43
CA GLN A 77 -4.02 6.23 -6.44
C GLN A 77 -2.99 7.25 -6.93
N ARG A 78 -2.92 7.59 -8.23
CA ARG A 78 -1.85 8.38 -8.90
C ARG A 78 -1.64 9.84 -8.41
N ARG A 79 -2.26 10.28 -7.31
CA ARG A 79 -2.17 11.66 -6.78
C ARG A 79 -2.37 11.76 -5.26
N GLN A 80 -2.22 10.66 -4.52
CA GLN A 80 -2.17 10.72 -3.06
C GLN A 80 -0.86 11.33 -2.55
#